data_AF-A0A8S3KAU2-F1
#
_entry.id   AF-A0A8S3KAU2-F1
#
_cell.length_a   1.000
_cell.length_b   1.000
_cell.length_c   1.000
_cell.angle_alpha   90.00
_cell.angle_beta   90.00
_cell.angle_gamma   90.00
#
_symmetry.space_group_name_H-M   'P 1'
#
loop_
_entity.id
_entity.type
_entity.pdbx_description
1 polymer ?
#
loop_
_entity_poly.entity_id
_entity_poly.type
_entity_poly.pdbx_seq_one_letter_code
_entity_poly.pdbx_strand_id
1 'polypeptide(L)'
;DWFTSWPEDALEMVAKKFLEEVELEDEVRSNCVLMCKTFHENIRVLSELFLQQLSRHNYVTPTSYLELILTFKDLLRTKRNEVQTLKDNYLNGLKQLDYARVAIDAMKKELT
;
A
#
# COMPACT_ATOMS: atom_id res chain seq x y z
N ASP A 1 -21.48 26.52 14.81
CA ASP A 1 -20.29 25.83 14.34
C ASP A 1 -20.38 24.37 14.79
N TRP A 2 -20.99 23.50 13.97
CA TRP A 2 -21.29 22.11 14.33
C TRP A 2 -20.45 21.21 13.44
N PHE A 3 -19.46 20.53 14.01
CA PHE A 3 -18.63 19.57 13.28
C PHE A 3 -19.46 18.33 12.98
N THR A 4 -20.00 18.26 11.77
CA THR A 4 -20.66 17.06 11.24
C THR A 4 -19.61 16.07 10.74
N SER A 5 -19.93 14.77 10.81
CA SER A 5 -19.12 13.75 10.14
C SER A 5 -18.97 14.09 8.66
N TRP A 6 -17.79 13.82 8.09
CA TRP A 6 -17.56 14.10 6.67
C TRP A 6 -18.56 13.34 5.78
N PRO A 7 -19.17 14.01 4.79
CA PRO A 7 -19.99 13.33 3.79
C PRO A 7 -19.13 12.44 2.90
N GLU A 8 -19.76 11.51 2.20
CA GLU A 8 -19.09 10.55 1.30
C GLU A 8 -18.21 11.25 0.26
N ASP A 9 -18.72 12.32 -0.37
CA ASP A 9 -17.99 13.10 -1.36
C ASP A 9 -16.70 13.71 -0.79
N ALA A 10 -16.72 14.13 0.49
CA ALA A 10 -15.54 14.67 1.16
C ALA A 10 -14.51 13.57 1.43
N LEU A 11 -14.95 12.37 1.84
CA LEU A 11 -14.08 11.21 2.02
C LEU A 11 -13.39 10.83 0.70
N GLU A 12 -14.13 10.84 -0.41
CA GLU A 12 -13.60 10.57 -1.74
C GLU A 12 -12.60 11.63 -2.19
N MET A 13 -12.92 12.92 -2.04
CA MET A 13 -12.01 14.01 -2.43
C MET A 13 -10.69 13.94 -1.65
N VAL A 14 -10.76 13.69 -0.34
CA VAL A 14 -9.56 13.56 0.50
C VAL A 14 -8.73 12.36 0.08
N ALA A 15 -9.36 11.18 -0.11
CA ALA A 15 -8.63 10.00 -0.58
C ALA A 15 -8.01 10.22 -1.97
N LYS A 16 -8.74 10.82 -2.91
CA LYS A 16 -8.22 11.19 -4.24
C LYS A 16 -6.98 12.07 -4.10
N LYS A 17 -7.04 13.10 -3.27
CA LYS A 17 -5.93 14.03 -3.09
C LYS A 17 -4.70 13.36 -2.48
N PHE A 18 -4.89 12.50 -1.47
CA PHE A 18 -3.77 11.83 -0.79
C PHE A 18 -3.13 10.72 -1.64
N LEU A 19 -3.91 10.08 -2.52
CA LEU A 19 -3.45 9.01 -3.41
C LEU A 19 -2.96 9.52 -4.78
N GLU A 20 -3.08 10.81 -5.09
CA GLU A 20 -2.64 11.43 -6.35
C GLU A 20 -1.13 11.21 -6.58
N GLU A 21 -0.32 11.40 -5.55
CA GLU A 21 1.15 11.26 -5.62
C GLU A 21 1.63 9.80 -5.62
N VAL A 22 0.72 8.84 -5.44
CA VAL A 22 1.08 7.43 -5.41
C VAL A 22 1.04 6.88 -6.84
N GLU A 23 2.17 6.33 -7.29
CA GLU A 23 2.25 5.67 -8.58
C GLU A 23 1.34 4.43 -8.61
N LEU A 24 0.17 4.58 -9.20
CA LEU A 24 -0.88 3.56 -9.37
C LEU A 24 -1.47 3.73 -10.76
N GLU A 25 -1.94 2.63 -11.33
CA GLU A 25 -2.82 2.70 -12.50
C GLU A 25 -4.13 3.40 -12.14
N ASP A 26 -4.72 4.14 -13.08
CA ASP A 26 -5.89 4.99 -12.81
C ASP A 26 -7.10 4.22 -12.30
N GLU A 27 -7.33 3.02 -12.83
CA GLU A 27 -8.38 2.11 -12.37
C GLU A 27 -8.11 1.66 -10.93
N VAL A 28 -6.87 1.24 -10.65
CA VAL A 28 -6.46 0.80 -9.31
C VAL A 28 -6.58 1.95 -8.30
N ARG A 29 -6.15 3.16 -8.67
CA ARG A 29 -6.28 4.35 -7.82
C ARG A 29 -7.74 4.63 -7.49
N SER A 30 -8.62 4.58 -8.49
CA SER A 30 -10.05 4.80 -8.30
C SER A 30 -10.66 3.76 -7.35
N ASN A 31 -10.27 2.49 -7.50
CA ASN A 31 -10.69 1.42 -6.59
C ASN A 31 -10.16 1.60 -5.16
N CYS A 32 -8.92 2.08 -5.00
CA CYS A 32 -8.37 2.39 -3.68
C CYS A 32 -9.12 3.52 -2.98
N VAL A 33 -9.49 4.57 -3.71
CA VAL A 33 -10.32 5.68 -3.18
C VAL A 33 -11.66 5.14 -2.67
N LEU A 34 -12.34 4.34 -3.50
CA LEU A 34 -13.61 3.72 -3.12
C LEU A 34 -13.44 2.85 -1.86
N MET A 35 -12.37 2.06 -1.81
CA MET A 35 -12.09 1.18 -0.67
C MET A 35 -11.84 1.96 0.63
N CYS A 36 -11.09 3.07 0.58
CA CYS A 36 -10.89 3.94 1.74
C CYS A 36 -12.24 4.45 2.28
N LYS A 37 -13.10 4.98 1.42
CA LYS A 37 -14.45 5.43 1.78
C LYS A 37 -15.25 4.30 2.44
N THR A 38 -15.35 3.15 1.78
CA THR A 38 -16.12 1.99 2.27
C THR A 38 -15.62 1.51 3.63
N PHE A 39 -14.30 1.48 3.85
CA PHE A 39 -13.75 1.10 5.15
C PHE A 39 -14.13 2.08 6.26
N HIS A 40 -14.11 3.39 5.97
CA HIS A 40 -14.51 4.40 6.93
C HIS A 40 -16.00 4.33 7.30
N GLU A 41 -16.86 4.09 6.32
CA GLU A 41 -18.30 3.90 6.56
C GLU A 41 -18.57 2.62 7.36
N ASN A 42 -17.95 1.51 6.96
CA ASN A 42 -18.12 0.22 7.64
C ASN A 42 -17.68 0.30 9.10
N ILE A 43 -16.56 0.96 9.41
CA ILE A 43 -16.10 1.04 10.80
C ILE A 43 -17.01 1.91 11.68
N ARG A 44 -17.75 2.86 11.12
CA ARG A 44 -18.80 3.60 11.86
C ARG A 44 -19.91 2.67 12.31
N VAL A 45 -20.41 1.82 11.39
CA VAL A 45 -21.44 0.82 11.71
C VAL A 45 -20.92 -0.19 12.74
N LEU A 46 -19.68 -0.68 12.56
CA LEU A 46 -19.07 -1.62 13.48
C LEU A 46 -18.81 -1.01 14.86
N SER A 47 -18.51 0.29 14.94
CA SER A 47 -18.34 1.03 16.19
C SER A 47 -19.64 1.09 16.99
N GLU A 48 -20.77 1.32 16.33
CA GLU A 48 -22.08 1.28 16.97
C GLU A 48 -22.42 -0.13 17.48
N LEU A 49 -22.16 -1.16 16.68
CA LEU A 49 -22.33 -2.56 17.10
C LEU A 49 -21.45 -2.92 18.29
N PHE A 50 -20.19 -2.47 18.29
CA PHE A 50 -19.24 -2.69 19.37
C PHE A 50 -19.73 -2.07 20.68
N LEU A 51 -20.27 -0.85 20.62
CA LEU A 51 -20.89 -0.20 21.77
C LEU A 51 -22.10 -1.00 22.28
N GLN A 52 -22.98 -1.46 21.39
CA GLN A 52 -24.18 -2.22 21.77
C GLN A 52 -23.84 -3.56 22.43
N GLN A 53 -22.81 -4.25 21.93
CA GLN A 53 -22.48 -5.61 22.39
C GLN A 53 -21.62 -5.62 23.65
N LEU A 54 -20.67 -4.68 23.76
CA LEU A 54 -19.66 -4.71 24.81
C LEU A 54 -19.71 -3.49 25.74
N SER A 55 -20.64 -2.54 25.50
CA SER A 55 -20.76 -1.29 26.26
C SER A 55 -19.45 -0.49 26.30
N ARG A 56 -18.65 -0.57 25.23
CA ARG A 56 -17.36 0.11 25.09
C ARG A 56 -17.39 1.06 23.91
N HIS A 57 -16.93 2.28 24.12
CA HIS A 57 -16.82 3.27 23.05
C HIS A 57 -15.47 3.13 22.32
N ASN A 58 -15.55 3.15 20.98
CA ASN A 58 -14.47 3.51 20.08
C ASN A 58 -14.96 4.67 19.21
N TYR A 59 -14.10 5.62 18.88
CA TYR A 59 -14.51 6.82 18.15
C TYR A 59 -13.93 6.81 16.74
N VAL A 60 -14.82 6.95 15.76
CA VAL A 60 -14.42 7.12 14.36
C VAL A 60 -14.32 8.61 14.07
N THR A 61 -13.13 9.08 13.71
CA THR A 61 -12.83 10.50 13.52
C THR A 61 -12.26 10.76 12.13
N PRO A 62 -12.32 12.00 11.60
CA PRO A 62 -11.61 12.34 10.37
C PRO A 62 -10.10 12.04 10.47
N THR A 63 -9.49 12.21 11.65
CA THR A 63 -8.08 11.87 11.86
C THR A 63 -7.81 10.39 11.62
N SER A 64 -8.63 9.48 12.13
CA SER A 64 -8.43 8.04 11.89
C SER A 64 -8.61 7.65 10.42
N TYR A 65 -9.39 8.41 9.65
CA TYR A 65 -9.46 8.27 8.19
C TYR A 65 -8.16 8.68 7.49
N LEU A 66 -7.57 9.80 7.89
CA LEU A 66 -6.29 10.25 7.35
C LEU A 66 -5.18 9.25 7.69
N GLU A 67 -5.16 8.75 8.93
CA GLU A 67 -4.23 7.71 9.37
C GLU A 67 -4.35 6.44 8.52
N LEU A 68 -5.57 5.96 8.24
CA LEU A 68 -5.80 4.83 7.33
C LEU A 68 -5.10 5.01 5.99
N ILE A 69 -5.27 6.17 5.36
CA ILE A 69 -4.68 6.45 4.04
C ILE A 69 -3.15 6.53 4.14
N LEU A 70 -2.62 7.20 5.17
CA LEU A 70 -1.19 7.34 5.38
C LEU A 70 -0.52 5.98 5.66
N THR A 71 -1.12 5.15 6.51
CA THR A 71 -0.64 3.79 6.78
C THR A 71 -0.67 2.94 5.52
N PHE A 72 -1.72 3.05 4.69
CA PHE A 72 -1.77 2.36 3.41
C PHE A 72 -0.61 2.78 2.47
N LYS A 73 -0.34 4.09 2.35
CA LYS A 73 0.79 4.61 1.55
C LYS A 73 2.13 4.06 2.03
N ASP A 74 2.35 4.07 3.34
CA ASP A 74 3.60 3.58 3.93
C ASP A 74 3.79 2.07 3.73
N LEU A 75 2.72 1.29 3.96
CA LEU A 75 2.74 -0.15 3.74
C LEU A 75 3.02 -0.50 2.28
N LEU A 76 2.35 0.19 1.35
CA LEU A 76 2.56 -0.03 -0.08
C LEU A 76 4.01 0.25 -0.49
N ARG A 77 4.58 1.38 -0.03
CA ARG A 77 5.99 1.72 -0.26
C ARG A 77 6.92 0.65 0.28
N THR A 78 6.70 0.23 1.52
CA THR A 78 7.50 -0.82 2.17
C THR A 78 7.47 -2.12 1.37
N LYS A 79 6.27 -2.55 0.95
CA LYS A 79 6.13 -3.79 0.17
C LYS A 79 6.74 -3.70 -1.22
N ARG A 80 6.64 -2.55 -1.90
CA ARG A 80 7.32 -2.32 -3.17
C ARG A 80 8.85 -2.41 -3.03
N ASN A 81 9.40 -1.80 -1.98
CA ASN A 81 10.84 -1.84 -1.71
C ASN A 81 11.33 -3.26 -1.40
N GLU A 82 10.57 -4.05 -0.62
CA GLU A 82 10.86 -5.46 -0.37
C GLU A 82 10.94 -6.26 -1.68
N VAL A 83 9.92 -6.14 -2.54
CA VAL A 83 9.86 -6.85 -3.82
C VAL A 83 10.99 -6.40 -4.77
N GLN A 84 11.26 -5.09 -4.83
CA GLN A 84 12.33 -4.55 -5.68
C GLN A 84 13.70 -5.06 -5.22
N THR A 85 13.96 -5.09 -3.91
CA THR A 85 15.21 -5.63 -3.34
C THR A 85 15.39 -7.11 -3.70
N LEU A 86 14.33 -7.92 -3.58
CA LEU A 86 14.37 -9.34 -3.96
C LEU A 86 14.69 -9.52 -5.45
N LYS A 87 14.07 -8.71 -6.31
CA LYS A 87 14.34 -8.71 -7.75
C LYS A 87 15.79 -8.35 -8.06
N ASP A 88 16.32 -7.31 -7.43
CA ASP A 88 17.70 -6.86 -7.68
C ASP A 88 18.72 -7.90 -7.22
N ASN A 89 18.49 -8.53 -6.07
CA ASN A 89 19.33 -9.63 -5.59
C ASN A 89 19.31 -10.82 -6.56
N TYR A 90 18.14 -11.17 -7.10
CA TYR A 90 18.02 -12.25 -8.08
C TYR A 90 18.77 -11.92 -9.39
N LEU A 91 18.58 -10.71 -9.91
CA LEU A 91 19.27 -10.26 -11.12
C LEU A 91 20.79 -10.20 -10.93
N ASN A 92 21.26 -9.76 -9.76
CA ASN A 92 22.68 -9.78 -9.44
C ASN A 92 23.22 -11.21 -9.37
N GLY A 93 22.48 -12.15 -8.75
CA GLY A 93 22.83 -13.57 -8.76
C GLY A 93 22.99 -14.15 -10.17
N LEU A 94 22.04 -13.86 -11.07
CA LEU A 94 22.12 -14.29 -12.47
C LEU A 94 23.34 -13.72 -13.20
N LYS A 95 23.67 -12.44 -12.97
CA LYS A 95 24.87 -11.81 -13.56
C LYS A 95 26.16 -12.50 -13.09
N GLN A 96 26.25 -12.85 -11.81
CA GLN A 96 27.42 -13.55 -11.28
C GLN A 96 27.56 -14.96 -11.88
N LEU A 97 26.44 -15.68 -12.06
CA LEU A 97 26.44 -16.99 -12.71
C LEU A 97 26.91 -16.91 -14.16
N ASP A 98 26.45 -15.91 -14.93
CA ASP A 98 26.90 -15.74 -16.31
C ASP A 98 28.38 -15.35 -16.40
N TYR A 99 28.86 -14.49 -15.51
CA TYR A 99 30.29 -14.17 -15.42
C TYR A 99 31.15 -15.42 -15.15
N ALA A 100 30.75 -16.25 -14.18
CA ALA A 100 31.45 -17.49 -13.87
C ALA A 100 31.45 -18.46 -15.07
N ARG A 101 30.33 -18.57 -15.79
CA ARG A 101 30.23 -19.38 -17.02
C ARG A 101 31.23 -18.91 -18.08
N VAL A 102 31.26 -17.61 -18.36
CA VAL A 102 32.19 -17.03 -19.35
C VAL A 102 33.66 -17.26 -18.95
N ALA A 103 33.98 -17.10 -17.67
CA ALA A 103 35.32 -17.36 -17.15
C ALA A 103 35.73 -18.83 -17.31
N ILE A 104 34.84 -19.77 -16.99
CA ILE A 104 35.08 -21.22 -17.18
C ILE A 104 35.28 -21.56 -18.66
N ASP A 105 34.46 -21.00 -19.55
CA ASP A 105 34.57 -21.22 -20.99
C ASP A 105 35.90 -20.69 -21.56
N ALA A 106 36.40 -19.58 -21.03
CA ALA A 106 37.72 -19.04 -21.39
C ALA A 106 38.85 -19.98 -20.92
N MET A 107 38.83 -20.42 -19.65
CA MET A 107 39.85 -21.33 -19.11
C MET A 107 39.90 -22.67 -19.85
N LYS A 108 38.74 -23.21 -20.26
CA LYS A 108 38.68 -24.44 -21.07
C LYS A 108 39.40 -24.30 -22.42
N LYS A 109 39.31 -23.13 -23.06
CA LYS A 109 39.97 -22.86 -24.34
C LYS A 109 41.49 -22.74 -24.22
N GLU A 110 42.00 -22.29 -23.08
CA GLU A 110 43.46 -22.22 -22.84
C GLU A 110 44.09 -23.57 -22.51
N LEU A 111 43.28 -24.55 -22.09
CA LEU A 111 43.72 -25.90 -21.70
C LEU A 111 43.60 -26.93 -22.84
N THR A 112 43.12 -26.52 -24.03
CA THR A 112 42.95 -27.38 -25.22
C THR A 112 43.82 -26.87 -26.35
#